data_AF-A0A2M7U1H9-F1
#
_entry.id   AF-A0A2M7U1H9-F1
#
_cell.length_a   1.000
_cell.length_b   1.000
_cell.length_c   1.000
_cell.angle_alpha   90.00
_cell.angle_beta   90.00
_cell.angle_gamma   90.00
#
_symmetry.space_group_name_H-M   'P 1'
#
loop_
_entity.id
_entity.type
_entity.pdbx_description
1 polymer ?
#
loop_
_entity_poly.entity_id
_entity_poly.type
_entity_poly.pdbx_seq_one_letter_code
_entity_poly.pdbx_strand_id
1 'polypeptide(L)'
;NMVLGKWLIRNLAAQQGVLATFAPKLEEGVAGSGLHFHLALKKDNRNAMLNPNKQTLSVPAKKLIGGLCHHAAVLSAFGNTVASSYLRLVKNQEAPTQICWSDMNRHALIRVPLAWQSVTNLSNIVNPVPEPYQRIESRQTVELRSPDGSAHIHLLLAGITQAVLAGLTENGMTTYAEERYVKGNFHEDKALSDRLERLPGSCMEAAQRLRQERDIFTKNGFFTDQVIDAALANLEAEQDGDVQERLQRLSPAERQQEIR
;
A
#
# COMPACT_ATOMS: atom_id res chain seq x y z
N ASN A 1 -2.56 -11.46 -14.06
CA ASN A 1 -1.56 -10.51 -14.63
C ASN A 1 -0.33 -10.32 -13.75
N MET A 2 -0.42 -9.91 -12.48
CA MET A 2 0.79 -9.67 -11.66
C MET A 2 1.65 -10.93 -11.41
N VAL A 3 1.03 -12.07 -11.11
CA VAL A 3 1.74 -13.36 -10.97
C VAL A 3 2.47 -13.72 -12.27
N LEU A 4 1.80 -13.56 -13.41
CA LEU A 4 2.40 -13.77 -14.73
C LEU A 4 3.56 -12.81 -15.01
N GLY A 5 3.43 -11.53 -14.65
CA GLY A 5 4.50 -10.54 -14.80
C GLY A 5 5.75 -10.91 -14.00
N LYS A 6 5.59 -11.30 -12.72
CA LYS A 6 6.70 -11.78 -11.89
C LYS A 6 7.36 -13.03 -12.48
N TRP A 7 6.55 -13.97 -12.96
CA TRP A 7 7.03 -15.18 -13.62
C TRP A 7 7.82 -14.86 -14.90
N LEU A 8 7.27 -14.01 -15.78
CA LEU A 8 7.94 -13.59 -17.02
C LEU A 8 9.29 -12.94 -16.74
N ILE A 9 9.34 -11.97 -15.82
CA ILE A 9 10.58 -11.26 -15.46
C ILE A 9 11.65 -12.23 -14.93
N ARG A 10 11.26 -13.15 -14.04
CA ARG A 10 12.18 -14.17 -13.50
C ARG A 10 12.72 -15.10 -14.58
N ASN A 11 11.89 -15.55 -15.51
CA ASN A 11 12.31 -16.46 -16.57
C ASN A 11 13.22 -15.76 -17.58
N LEU A 12 12.91 -14.52 -17.97
CA LEU A 12 13.77 -13.74 -18.86
C LEU A 12 15.14 -13.46 -18.21
N ALA A 13 15.15 -13.10 -16.93
CA ALA A 13 16.39 -12.93 -16.17
C ALA A 13 17.23 -14.22 -16.15
N ALA A 14 16.60 -15.35 -15.85
CA ALA A 14 17.27 -16.66 -15.84
C ALA A 14 17.86 -17.03 -17.20
N GLN A 15 17.17 -16.74 -18.31
CA GLN A 15 17.67 -16.95 -19.67
C GLN A 15 18.91 -16.09 -19.99
N GLN A 16 19.07 -14.95 -19.32
CA GLN A 16 20.25 -14.07 -19.43
C GLN A 16 21.33 -14.39 -18.38
N GLY A 17 21.18 -15.48 -17.61
CA GLY A 17 22.15 -15.88 -16.58
C GLY A 17 22.15 -15.02 -15.32
N VAL A 18 21.08 -14.25 -15.06
CA VAL A 18 20.95 -13.38 -13.89
C VAL A 18 19.71 -13.73 -13.05
N LEU A 19 19.74 -13.40 -11.75
CA LEU A 19 18.61 -13.63 -10.84
C LEU A 19 17.81 -12.33 -10.63
N ALA A 20 16.56 -12.30 -11.07
CA ALA A 20 15.62 -11.24 -10.71
C ALA A 20 14.85 -11.62 -9.44
N THR A 21 14.90 -10.76 -8.43
CA THR A 21 14.15 -10.92 -7.18
C THR A 21 13.15 -9.79 -6.99
N PHE A 22 12.09 -10.08 -6.24
CA PHE A 22 11.10 -9.11 -5.77
C PHE A 22 11.14 -8.97 -4.25
N ALA A 23 12.26 -9.37 -3.63
CA ALA A 23 12.47 -9.20 -2.20
C ALA A 23 12.24 -7.72 -1.82
N PRO A 24 11.49 -7.44 -0.74
CA PRO A 24 11.18 -6.06 -0.34
C PRO A 24 12.43 -5.24 -0.03
N LYS A 25 13.44 -5.88 0.56
CA LYS A 25 14.70 -5.27 0.96
C LYS A 25 15.83 -6.27 0.78
N LEU A 26 16.97 -5.81 0.26
CA LEU A 26 18.19 -6.59 0.07
C LEU A 26 19.39 -5.98 0.79
N GLU A 27 19.44 -4.65 0.85
CA GLU A 27 20.58 -3.93 1.43
C GLU A 27 20.11 -2.73 2.25
N GLU A 28 20.80 -2.50 3.37
CA GLU A 28 20.60 -1.32 4.20
C GLU A 28 21.02 -0.06 3.41
N GLY A 29 20.32 1.06 3.61
CA GLY A 29 20.63 2.33 2.92
C GLY A 29 20.25 2.40 1.44
N VAL A 30 19.99 1.27 0.76
CA VAL A 30 19.53 1.23 -0.64
C VAL A 30 18.01 1.16 -0.70
N ALA A 31 17.36 1.82 -1.65
CA ALA A 31 15.89 1.76 -1.78
C ALA A 31 15.37 0.31 -1.91
N GLY A 32 14.26 0.00 -1.23
CA GLY A 32 13.58 -1.29 -1.32
C GLY A 32 12.63 -1.40 -2.52
N SER A 33 12.11 -2.61 -2.75
CA SER A 33 11.12 -2.89 -3.80
C SER A 33 9.69 -2.82 -3.26
N GLY A 34 8.88 -1.90 -3.77
CA GLY A 34 7.44 -1.81 -3.47
C GLY A 34 6.56 -2.43 -4.55
N LEU A 35 5.29 -2.69 -4.21
CA LEU A 35 4.26 -3.17 -5.11
C LEU A 35 3.01 -2.29 -4.94
N HIS A 36 3.00 -1.14 -5.62
CA HIS A 36 1.96 -0.14 -5.40
C HIS A 36 0.67 -0.51 -6.16
N PHE A 37 -0.47 -0.40 -5.47
CA PHE A 37 -1.78 -0.68 -6.03
C PHE A 37 -2.52 0.61 -6.32
N HIS A 38 -2.83 0.85 -7.60
CA HIS A 38 -3.69 1.94 -8.03
C HIS A 38 -5.16 1.50 -8.06
N LEU A 39 -6.01 2.23 -7.34
CA LEU A 39 -7.41 1.92 -7.14
C LEU A 39 -8.29 3.07 -7.65
N ALA A 40 -9.40 2.74 -8.31
CA ALA A 40 -10.43 3.70 -8.68
C ALA A 40 -11.81 3.08 -8.52
N LEU A 41 -12.72 3.80 -7.87
CA LEU A 41 -14.14 3.48 -7.88
C LEU A 41 -14.72 3.74 -9.26
N LYS A 42 -15.53 2.79 -9.71
CA LYS A 42 -16.36 2.95 -10.90
C LYS A 42 -17.82 2.74 -10.54
N LYS A 43 -18.68 3.58 -11.09
CA LYS A 43 -20.13 3.42 -11.05
C LYS A 43 -20.64 3.50 -12.48
N ASP A 44 -21.42 2.50 -12.90
CA ASP A 44 -21.93 2.41 -14.28
C ASP A 44 -20.80 2.52 -15.32
N ASN A 45 -19.69 1.83 -15.06
CA ASN A 45 -18.42 1.89 -15.81
C ASN A 45 -17.67 3.22 -15.83
N ARG A 46 -18.19 4.29 -15.20
CA ARG A 46 -17.57 5.62 -15.14
C ARG A 46 -16.75 5.80 -13.88
N ASN A 47 -15.60 6.45 -14.00
CA ASN A 47 -14.76 6.82 -12.84
C ASN A 47 -15.54 7.73 -11.87
N ALA A 48 -15.62 7.32 -10.60
CA ALA A 48 -16.35 8.02 -9.54
C ALA A 48 -15.43 8.65 -8.47
N MET A 49 -14.15 8.86 -8.80
CA MET A 49 -13.14 9.31 -7.84
C MET A 49 -13.17 10.81 -7.59
N LEU A 50 -13.67 11.60 -8.54
CA LEU A 50 -13.79 13.06 -8.41
C LEU A 50 -15.25 13.47 -8.25
N ASN A 51 -15.47 14.61 -7.60
CA ASN A 51 -16.77 15.27 -7.53
C ASN A 51 -17.24 15.74 -8.93
N PRO A 52 -18.50 16.16 -9.11
CA PRO A 52 -19.03 16.55 -10.43
C PRO A 52 -18.25 17.67 -11.13
N ASN A 53 -17.67 18.61 -10.38
CA ASN A 53 -16.85 19.69 -10.93
C ASN A 53 -15.39 19.26 -11.25
N LYS A 54 -15.02 18.01 -10.95
CA LYS A 54 -13.71 17.39 -11.18
C LYS A 54 -12.52 18.07 -10.48
N GLN A 55 -12.76 18.88 -9.45
CA GLN A 55 -11.70 19.62 -8.76
C GLN A 55 -11.18 18.91 -7.51
N THR A 56 -12.00 18.09 -6.87
CA THR A 56 -11.65 17.42 -5.62
C THR A 56 -12.12 15.98 -5.60
N LEU A 57 -11.58 15.19 -4.66
CA LEU A 57 -12.04 13.83 -4.43
C LEU A 57 -13.52 13.81 -4.05
N SER A 58 -14.26 12.86 -4.62
CA SER A 58 -15.65 12.62 -4.27
C SER A 58 -15.79 12.10 -2.84
N VAL A 59 -16.98 12.21 -2.26
CA VAL A 59 -17.29 11.62 -0.95
C VAL A 59 -17.02 10.09 -0.95
N PRO A 60 -17.46 9.32 -1.97
CA PRO A 60 -17.08 7.91 -2.09
C PRO A 60 -15.57 7.67 -2.14
N ALA A 61 -14.80 8.52 -2.83
CA ALA A 61 -13.34 8.38 -2.88
C ALA A 61 -12.70 8.64 -1.51
N LYS A 62 -13.19 9.64 -0.76
CA LYS A 62 -12.73 9.87 0.63
C LYS A 62 -13.09 8.71 1.55
N LYS A 63 -14.28 8.11 1.39
CA LYS A 63 -14.68 6.89 2.11
C LYS A 63 -13.78 5.68 1.78
N LEU A 64 -13.43 5.50 0.51
CA LEU A 64 -12.44 4.50 0.07
C LEU A 64 -11.10 4.72 0.78
N ILE A 65 -10.60 5.96 0.81
CA ILE A 65 -9.35 6.30 1.52
C ILE A 65 -9.50 6.00 3.02
N GLY A 66 -10.63 6.38 3.62
CA GLY A 66 -10.95 6.13 5.02
C GLY A 66 -10.85 4.65 5.38
N GLY A 67 -11.53 3.78 4.62
CA GLY A 67 -11.47 2.33 4.83
C GLY A 67 -10.06 1.74 4.64
N LEU A 68 -9.33 2.18 3.60
CA LEU A 68 -7.94 1.74 3.40
C LEU A 68 -7.01 2.18 4.54
N CYS A 69 -7.16 3.39 5.06
CA CYS A 69 -6.42 3.86 6.23
C CYS A 69 -6.83 3.11 7.49
N HIS A 70 -8.13 2.88 7.70
CA HIS A 70 -8.64 2.23 8.90
C HIS A 70 -8.13 0.80 9.04
N HIS A 71 -8.14 0.05 7.93
CA HIS A 71 -7.69 -1.35 7.91
C HIS A 71 -6.25 -1.53 7.40
N ALA A 72 -5.46 -0.47 7.34
CA ALA A 72 -4.12 -0.50 6.75
C ALA A 72 -3.21 -1.56 7.40
N ALA A 73 -3.31 -1.69 8.72
CA ALA A 73 -2.51 -2.63 9.49
C ALA A 73 -2.85 -4.09 9.16
N VAL A 74 -4.14 -4.40 8.94
CA VAL A 74 -4.59 -5.72 8.50
C VAL A 74 -4.18 -5.98 7.05
N LEU A 75 -4.24 -4.97 6.17
CA LEU A 75 -3.79 -5.12 4.79
C LEU A 75 -2.31 -5.49 4.70
N SER A 76 -1.48 -5.08 5.66
CA SER A 76 -0.09 -5.53 5.76
C SER A 76 0.03 -7.05 5.93
N ALA A 77 -0.91 -7.70 6.63
CA ALA A 77 -0.91 -9.16 6.80
C ALA A 77 -1.02 -9.92 5.46
N PHE A 78 -1.57 -9.29 4.42
CA PHE A 78 -1.64 -9.86 3.07
C PHE A 78 -0.63 -9.24 2.10
N GLY A 79 -0.16 -8.03 2.39
CA GLY A 79 0.70 -7.23 1.50
C GLY A 79 2.20 -7.25 1.83
N ASN A 80 2.55 -7.65 3.05
CA ASN A 80 3.90 -7.61 3.63
C ASN A 80 4.10 -8.88 4.47
N THR A 81 4.40 -10.00 3.81
CA THR A 81 4.24 -11.35 4.39
C THR A 81 5.55 -12.04 4.77
N VAL A 82 6.64 -11.29 4.82
CA VAL A 82 7.99 -11.77 5.19
C VAL A 82 8.72 -10.69 5.99
N ALA A 83 9.65 -11.08 6.86
CA ALA A 83 10.38 -10.17 7.76
C ALA A 83 11.07 -9.02 7.00
N SER A 84 11.63 -9.30 5.82
CA SER A 84 12.30 -8.28 4.99
C SER A 84 11.37 -7.16 4.50
N SER A 85 10.05 -7.37 4.51
CA SER A 85 9.04 -6.32 4.25
C SER A 85 9.17 -5.19 5.27
N TYR A 86 9.39 -5.53 6.52
CA TYR A 86 9.46 -4.58 7.64
C TYR A 86 10.82 -3.89 7.76
N LEU A 87 11.83 -4.41 7.05
CA LEU A 87 13.11 -3.75 6.81
C LEU A 87 13.02 -2.70 5.69
N ARG A 88 12.04 -2.84 4.79
CA ARG A 88 11.66 -1.80 3.83
C ARG A 88 10.81 -0.72 4.50
N LEU A 89 9.87 -1.07 5.37
CA LEU A 89 8.97 -0.14 6.07
C LEU A 89 9.64 0.53 7.29
N VAL A 90 10.78 1.19 7.08
CA VAL A 90 11.55 1.89 8.12
C VAL A 90 11.54 3.41 7.89
N LYS A 91 11.74 4.17 8.98
CA LYS A 91 11.79 5.64 8.91
C LYS A 91 12.92 6.11 7.97
N ASN A 92 12.76 7.29 7.37
CA ASN A 92 13.73 7.95 6.49
C ASN A 92 14.01 7.24 5.15
N GLN A 93 13.12 6.35 4.71
CA GLN A 93 13.09 5.83 3.34
C GLN A 93 11.77 6.21 2.66
N GLU A 94 11.68 6.10 1.33
CA GLU A 94 10.47 6.46 0.56
C GLU A 94 9.22 5.61 0.86
N ALA A 95 9.35 4.59 1.72
CA ALA A 95 8.29 3.67 2.10
C ALA A 95 7.44 4.21 3.26
N PRO A 96 6.11 3.99 3.25
CA PRO A 96 5.23 4.53 4.28
C PRO A 96 5.41 3.79 5.61
N THR A 97 5.50 4.54 6.72
CA THR A 97 5.55 3.99 8.08
C THR A 97 4.38 4.43 8.96
N GLN A 98 3.62 5.42 8.49
CA GLN A 98 2.47 6.00 9.18
C GLN A 98 1.23 5.90 8.30
N ILE A 99 0.09 5.73 8.96
CA ILE A 99 -1.22 5.62 8.34
C ILE A 99 -1.75 7.04 8.08
N CYS A 100 -1.42 7.56 6.90
CA CYS A 100 -1.88 8.85 6.41
C CYS A 100 -2.03 8.85 4.89
N TRP A 101 -2.71 9.86 4.36
CA TRP A 101 -2.81 10.06 2.92
C TRP A 101 -2.45 11.48 2.51
N SER A 102 -1.94 11.61 1.29
CA SER A 102 -1.50 12.89 0.73
C SER A 102 -1.60 12.90 -0.78
N ASP A 103 -1.79 14.07 -1.35
CA ASP A 103 -1.71 14.34 -2.78
C ASP A 103 -0.29 14.72 -3.24
N MET A 104 0.58 15.15 -2.33
CA MET A 104 1.95 15.58 -2.66
C MET A 104 3.06 14.75 -2.00
N ASN A 105 2.79 14.13 -0.85
CA ASN A 105 3.83 13.43 -0.09
C ASN A 105 3.97 11.96 -0.52
N ARG A 106 5.19 11.57 -0.95
CA ARG A 106 5.53 10.18 -1.32
C ARG A 106 5.71 9.25 -0.12
N HIS A 107 5.84 9.78 1.09
CA HIS A 107 5.95 9.01 2.33
C HIS A 107 4.57 8.61 2.89
N ALA A 108 3.48 9.17 2.37
CA ALA A 108 2.14 8.80 2.81
C ALA A 108 1.79 7.36 2.40
N LEU A 109 1.03 6.65 3.24
CA LEU A 109 0.53 5.30 2.93
C LEU A 109 -0.28 5.29 1.64
N ILE A 110 -1.20 6.26 1.52
CA ILE A 110 -2.05 6.42 0.36
C ILE A 110 -1.68 7.72 -0.35
N ARG A 111 -1.27 7.63 -1.62
CA ARG A 111 -1.00 8.80 -2.45
C ARG A 111 -2.15 9.05 -3.42
N VAL A 112 -2.52 10.31 -3.60
CA VAL A 112 -3.47 10.76 -4.62
C VAL A 112 -2.66 11.40 -5.76
N PRO A 113 -2.46 10.74 -6.91
CA PRO A 113 -1.60 11.30 -7.95
C PRO A 113 -2.25 12.54 -8.61
N LEU A 114 -1.60 13.69 -8.49
CA LEU A 114 -2.10 15.00 -8.97
C LEU A 114 -2.15 15.14 -10.50
N ALA A 115 -1.28 14.44 -11.23
CA ALA A 115 -1.21 14.53 -12.69
C ALA A 115 -2.55 14.17 -13.38
N TRP A 116 -3.44 13.47 -12.68
CA TRP A 116 -4.76 13.09 -13.21
C TRP A 116 -5.85 14.16 -13.04
N GLN A 117 -5.60 15.22 -12.26
CA GLN A 117 -6.61 16.26 -11.98
C GLN A 117 -6.45 17.48 -12.90
N SER A 118 -5.22 17.90 -13.17
CA SER A 118 -4.92 19.20 -13.75
C SER A 118 -4.33 19.16 -15.15
N VAL A 119 -3.86 17.99 -15.62
CA VAL A 119 -3.23 17.87 -16.94
C VAL A 119 -4.05 16.96 -17.84
N THR A 120 -4.68 17.56 -18.85
CA THR A 120 -5.31 16.82 -19.94
C THR A 120 -4.37 16.78 -21.15
N ASN A 121 -4.36 15.67 -21.88
CA ASN A 121 -3.63 15.53 -23.15
C ASN A 121 -2.12 15.86 -23.10
N LEU A 122 -1.41 15.52 -22.01
CA LEU A 122 0.07 15.64 -21.94
C LEU A 122 0.75 14.96 -23.14
N SER A 123 0.20 13.85 -23.61
CA SER A 123 0.68 13.16 -24.82
C SER A 123 0.65 14.04 -26.07
N ASN A 124 -0.32 14.95 -26.21
CA ASN A 124 -0.39 15.89 -27.33
C ASN A 124 0.57 17.07 -27.16
N ILE A 125 0.89 17.44 -25.93
CA ILE A 125 1.94 18.45 -25.65
C ILE A 125 3.31 17.88 -26.02
N VAL A 126 3.57 16.62 -25.67
CA VAL A 126 4.86 15.95 -25.91
C VAL A 126 4.98 15.43 -27.35
N ASN A 127 3.87 14.98 -27.96
CA ASN A 127 3.81 14.48 -29.32
C ASN A 127 2.55 15.00 -30.03
N PRO A 128 2.60 16.20 -30.63
CA PRO A 128 1.45 16.82 -31.27
C PRO A 128 1.01 16.00 -32.49
N VAL A 129 -0.25 15.59 -32.51
CA VAL A 129 -0.88 14.90 -33.66
C VAL A 129 -2.09 15.69 -34.17
N PRO A 130 -2.41 15.64 -35.47
CA PRO A 130 -3.48 16.46 -36.06
C PRO A 130 -4.86 16.24 -35.43
N GLU A 131 -5.16 15.01 -35.04
CA GLU A 131 -6.39 14.59 -34.37
C GLU A 131 -6.02 14.11 -32.95
N PRO A 132 -5.87 15.03 -31.98
CA PRO A 132 -5.50 14.65 -30.64
C PRO A 132 -6.61 13.82 -29.99
N TYR A 133 -6.24 12.67 -29.44
CA TYR A 133 -7.16 11.85 -28.66
C TYR A 133 -7.78 12.70 -27.53
N GLN A 134 -9.09 12.94 -27.62
CA GLN A 134 -9.83 13.62 -26.57
C GLN A 134 -10.23 12.63 -25.49
N ARG A 135 -9.70 12.84 -24.29
CA ARG A 135 -10.05 11.98 -23.17
C ARG A 135 -11.38 12.38 -22.56
N ILE A 136 -12.38 11.50 -22.67
CA ILE A 136 -13.73 11.73 -22.14
C ILE A 136 -13.81 11.45 -20.62
N GLU A 137 -13.04 10.47 -20.11
CA GLU A 137 -13.11 10.05 -18.70
C GLU A 137 -11.87 10.35 -17.85
N SER A 138 -12.11 10.68 -16.58
CA SER A 138 -11.07 10.86 -15.56
C SER A 138 -10.25 9.58 -15.35
N ARG A 139 -8.94 9.76 -15.15
CA ARG A 139 -7.99 8.71 -14.75
C ARG A 139 -7.66 8.76 -13.26
N GLN A 140 -8.39 9.56 -12.48
CA GLN A 140 -8.08 9.70 -11.05
C GLN A 140 -8.11 8.34 -10.36
N THR A 141 -7.03 8.05 -9.63
CA THR A 141 -6.87 6.89 -8.76
C THR A 141 -6.41 7.34 -7.38
N VAL A 142 -6.35 6.42 -6.43
CA VAL A 142 -5.45 6.49 -5.28
C VAL A 142 -4.43 5.37 -5.37
N GLU A 143 -3.26 5.54 -4.78
CA GLU A 143 -2.16 4.57 -4.77
C GLU A 143 -1.92 4.09 -3.34
N LEU A 144 -2.15 2.81 -3.05
CA LEU A 144 -1.73 2.16 -1.82
C LEU A 144 -0.28 1.68 -1.97
N ARG A 145 0.62 2.17 -1.10
CA ARG A 145 2.08 2.04 -1.29
C ARG A 145 2.77 1.03 -0.37
N SER A 146 2.10 0.59 0.69
CA SER A 146 2.69 -0.35 1.66
C SER A 146 3.03 -1.72 1.09
N PRO A 147 2.23 -2.36 0.20
CA PRO A 147 2.52 -3.72 -0.23
C PRO A 147 3.84 -3.81 -1.00
N ASP A 148 4.42 -5.00 -1.00
CA ASP A 148 5.68 -5.29 -1.69
C ASP A 148 5.65 -6.63 -2.42
N GLY A 149 6.81 -7.07 -2.89
CA GLY A 149 6.92 -8.28 -3.70
C GLY A 149 6.59 -9.58 -2.96
N SER A 150 6.47 -9.56 -1.63
CA SER A 150 6.04 -10.73 -0.83
C SER A 150 4.53 -10.98 -0.87
N ALA A 151 3.74 -9.94 -1.15
CA ALA A 151 2.28 -9.95 -1.04
C ALA A 151 1.60 -11.22 -1.60
N HIS A 152 0.65 -11.76 -0.83
CA HIS A 152 -0.34 -12.71 -1.32
C HIS A 152 -1.36 -11.97 -2.18
N ILE A 153 -1.02 -11.74 -3.46
CA ILE A 153 -1.73 -10.81 -4.37
C ILE A 153 -3.25 -10.98 -4.37
N HIS A 154 -3.76 -12.22 -4.45
CA HIS A 154 -5.20 -12.46 -4.48
C HIS A 154 -5.87 -12.14 -3.14
N LEU A 155 -5.26 -12.55 -2.02
CA LEU A 155 -5.76 -12.24 -0.68
C LEU A 155 -5.69 -10.74 -0.40
N LEU A 156 -4.63 -10.06 -0.84
CA LEU A 156 -4.50 -8.62 -0.72
C LEU A 156 -5.58 -7.88 -1.53
N LEU A 157 -5.86 -8.29 -2.76
CA LEU A 157 -6.93 -7.68 -3.57
C LEU A 157 -8.31 -7.88 -2.93
N ALA A 158 -8.57 -9.07 -2.38
CA ALA A 158 -9.78 -9.35 -1.62
C ALA A 158 -9.83 -8.49 -0.34
N GLY A 159 -8.75 -8.42 0.44
CA GLY A 159 -8.66 -7.61 1.65
C GLY A 159 -8.85 -6.11 1.38
N ILE A 160 -8.22 -5.58 0.31
CA ILE A 160 -8.45 -4.21 -0.17
C ILE A 160 -9.93 -4.00 -0.47
N THR A 161 -10.58 -4.95 -1.14
CA THR A 161 -12.01 -4.85 -1.47
C THR A 161 -12.86 -4.79 -0.21
N GLN A 162 -12.58 -5.63 0.79
CA GLN A 162 -13.29 -5.63 2.07
C GLN A 162 -13.07 -4.33 2.85
N ALA A 163 -11.83 -3.84 2.92
CA ALA A 163 -11.50 -2.58 3.57
C ALA A 163 -12.23 -1.39 2.91
N VAL A 164 -12.32 -1.39 1.58
CA VAL A 164 -13.07 -0.36 0.84
C VAL A 164 -14.58 -0.50 1.07
N LEU A 165 -15.12 -1.72 1.14
CA LEU A 165 -16.53 -1.97 1.43
C LEU A 165 -16.90 -1.48 2.83
N ALA A 166 -16.08 -1.78 3.84
CA ALA A 166 -16.22 -1.25 5.20
C ALA A 166 -16.20 0.29 5.18
N GLY A 167 -15.20 0.88 4.51
CA GLY A 167 -15.08 2.33 4.33
C GLY A 167 -16.31 3.00 3.69
N LEU A 168 -16.95 2.33 2.72
CA LEU A 168 -18.15 2.84 2.05
C LEU A 168 -19.41 2.77 2.91
N THR A 169 -19.53 1.72 3.73
CA THR A 169 -20.74 1.37 4.49
C THR A 169 -20.75 1.92 5.91
N GLU A 170 -19.59 2.10 6.53
CA GLU A 170 -19.46 2.63 7.88
C GLU A 170 -19.61 4.16 7.93
N ASN A 171 -20.14 4.65 9.05
CA ASN A 171 -20.29 6.07 9.31
C ASN A 171 -18.94 6.68 9.73
N GLY A 172 -18.74 7.97 9.45
CA GLY A 172 -17.54 8.69 9.90
C GLY A 172 -16.27 8.44 9.09
N MET A 173 -16.26 7.54 8.11
CA MET A 173 -15.05 7.21 7.33
C MET A 173 -14.49 8.38 6.50
N THR A 174 -15.33 9.34 6.11
CA THR A 174 -14.85 10.58 5.49
C THR A 174 -14.09 11.44 6.49
N THR A 175 -14.58 11.58 7.73
CA THR A 175 -13.90 12.29 8.82
C THR A 175 -12.60 11.58 9.18
N TYR A 176 -12.62 10.25 9.30
CA TYR A 176 -11.43 9.42 9.56
C TYR A 176 -10.34 9.67 8.51
N ALA A 177 -10.72 9.75 7.23
CA ALA A 177 -9.82 10.13 6.15
C ALA A 177 -9.30 11.56 6.34
N GLU A 178 -10.17 12.54 6.55
CA GLU A 178 -9.80 13.96 6.70
C GLU A 178 -8.81 14.20 7.84
N GLU A 179 -9.02 13.54 8.98
CA GLU A 179 -8.09 13.58 10.12
C GLU A 179 -6.70 13.03 9.76
N ARG A 180 -6.60 12.11 8.80
CA ARG A 180 -5.35 11.47 8.37
C ARG A 180 -4.75 12.09 7.10
N TYR A 181 -5.31 13.20 6.64
CA TYR A 181 -4.74 13.95 5.53
C TYR A 181 -3.51 14.76 5.98
N VAL A 182 -2.48 14.79 5.12
CA VAL A 182 -1.23 15.51 5.38
C VAL A 182 -0.80 16.32 4.16
N LYS A 183 -0.52 17.61 4.37
CA LYS A 183 0.14 18.52 3.42
C LYS A 183 1.56 18.81 3.89
N GLY A 184 2.56 18.09 3.38
CA GLY A 184 3.97 18.32 3.72
C GLY A 184 4.71 17.05 4.15
N ASN A 185 6.02 17.20 4.44
CA ASN A 185 6.87 16.09 4.90
C ASN A 185 6.71 15.88 6.41
N PHE A 186 5.95 14.86 6.82
CA PHE A 186 5.70 14.58 8.24
C PHE A 186 6.92 14.04 9.00
N HIS A 187 8.01 13.67 8.31
CA HIS A 187 9.25 13.30 8.99
C HIS A 187 9.92 14.47 9.71
N GLU A 188 9.62 15.70 9.29
CA GLU A 188 10.16 16.94 9.87
C GLU A 188 9.24 17.53 10.95
N ASP A 189 7.99 17.07 11.02
CA ASP A 189 6.99 17.53 11.98
C ASP A 189 6.68 16.44 13.02
N LYS A 190 7.34 16.53 14.17
CA LYS A 190 7.20 15.56 15.26
C LYS A 190 5.77 15.49 15.81
N ALA A 191 5.08 16.62 15.94
CA ALA A 191 3.71 16.64 16.45
C ALA A 191 2.75 15.94 15.47
N LEU A 192 2.95 16.14 14.17
CA LEU A 192 2.23 15.45 13.12
C LEU A 192 2.55 13.95 13.08
N SER A 193 3.80 13.56 13.33
CA SER A 193 4.21 12.17 13.42
C SER A 193 3.58 11.46 14.63
N ASP A 194 3.56 12.10 15.80
CA ASP A 194 3.12 11.49 17.06
C ASP A 194 1.60 11.27 17.10
N ARG A 195 0.81 12.01 16.30
CA ARG A 195 -0.65 11.81 16.21
C ARG A 195 -1.06 10.68 15.27
N LEU A 196 -0.17 10.23 14.38
CA LEU A 196 -0.50 9.26 13.33
C LEU A 196 -0.23 7.85 13.80
N GLU A 197 -1.20 6.95 13.59
CA GLU A 197 -0.98 5.53 13.83
C GLU A 197 0.11 4.99 12.90
N ARG A 198 0.89 4.04 13.40
CA ARG A 198 1.97 3.40 12.65
C ARG A 198 1.47 2.14 11.97
N LEU A 199 2.06 1.82 10.82
CA LEU A 199 1.93 0.49 10.26
C LEU A 199 2.64 -0.54 11.15
N PRO A 200 2.26 -1.83 11.07
CA PRO A 200 2.97 -2.89 11.76
C PRO A 200 4.47 -2.87 11.44
N GLY A 201 5.30 -3.11 12.45
CA GLY A 201 6.76 -3.15 12.36
C GLY A 201 7.35 -4.55 12.18
N SER A 202 6.50 -5.58 12.14
CA SER A 202 6.88 -7.00 11.96
C SER A 202 5.70 -7.83 11.43
N CYS A 203 5.99 -9.04 10.93
CA CYS A 203 4.98 -10.03 10.56
C CYS A 203 4.14 -10.42 11.78
N MET A 204 4.80 -10.58 12.93
CA MET A 204 4.15 -10.84 14.22
C MET A 204 3.12 -9.76 14.58
N GLU A 205 3.45 -8.48 14.42
CA GLU A 205 2.51 -7.39 14.69
C GLU A 205 1.36 -7.38 13.66
N ALA A 206 1.64 -7.63 12.39
CA ALA A 206 0.59 -7.72 11.37
C ALA A 206 -0.36 -8.91 11.63
N ALA A 207 0.16 -10.05 12.10
CA ALA A 207 -0.65 -11.18 12.53
C ALA A 207 -1.56 -10.82 13.70
N GLN A 208 -1.04 -10.09 14.70
CA GLN A 208 -1.84 -9.62 15.82
C GLN A 208 -2.99 -8.72 15.36
N ARG A 209 -2.75 -7.81 14.41
CA ARG A 209 -3.78 -6.92 13.85
C ARG A 209 -4.82 -7.68 13.05
N LEU A 210 -4.40 -8.62 12.20
CA LEU A 210 -5.32 -9.50 11.47
C LEU A 210 -6.22 -10.31 12.43
N ARG A 211 -5.67 -10.78 13.56
CA ARG A 211 -6.43 -11.50 14.59
C ARG A 211 -7.48 -10.62 15.26
N GLN A 212 -7.14 -9.36 15.55
CA GLN A 212 -8.07 -8.40 16.18
C GLN A 212 -9.25 -8.03 15.27
N GLU A 213 -9.02 -7.96 13.96
CA GLU A 213 -10.05 -7.60 12.98
C GLU A 213 -10.62 -8.80 12.20
N ARG A 214 -10.37 -10.03 12.68
CA ARG A 214 -10.82 -11.27 12.04
C ARG A 214 -12.29 -11.24 11.66
N ASP A 215 -13.15 -10.78 12.58
CA ASP A 215 -14.60 -10.77 12.39
C ASP A 215 -15.01 -9.84 11.24
N ILE A 216 -14.31 -8.71 11.06
CA ILE A 216 -14.57 -7.77 9.96
C ILE A 216 -14.25 -8.42 8.62
N PHE A 217 -13.15 -9.16 8.55
CA PHE A 217 -12.66 -9.78 7.32
C PHE A 217 -13.34 -11.12 7.01
N THR A 218 -13.90 -11.81 7.99
CA THR A 218 -14.70 -13.04 7.81
C THR A 218 -16.20 -12.79 7.66
N LYS A 219 -16.66 -11.56 7.92
CA LYS A 219 -18.06 -11.15 7.83
C LYS A 219 -18.69 -11.60 6.51
N ASN A 220 -19.88 -12.20 6.59
CA ASN A 220 -20.63 -12.75 5.47
C ASN A 220 -19.87 -13.81 4.64
N GLY A 221 -18.88 -14.47 5.23
CA GLY A 221 -18.05 -15.47 4.56
C GLY A 221 -17.08 -14.87 3.53
N PHE A 222 -16.72 -13.59 3.66
CA PHE A 222 -15.83 -12.91 2.71
C PHE A 222 -14.45 -13.59 2.65
N PHE A 223 -13.83 -13.78 3.81
CA PHE A 223 -12.79 -14.79 4.02
C PHE A 223 -13.34 -15.93 4.87
N THR A 224 -12.89 -17.16 4.60
CA THR A 224 -13.11 -18.28 5.51
C THR A 224 -12.10 -18.23 6.65
N ASP A 225 -12.47 -18.79 7.80
CA ASP A 225 -11.57 -18.91 8.94
C ASP A 225 -10.25 -19.58 8.57
N GLN A 226 -10.28 -20.63 7.76
CA GLN A 226 -9.09 -21.36 7.33
C GLN A 226 -8.11 -20.49 6.52
N VAL A 227 -8.61 -19.53 5.75
CA VAL A 227 -7.74 -18.61 4.99
C VAL A 227 -7.06 -17.62 5.94
N ILE A 228 -7.79 -17.12 6.94
CA ILE A 228 -7.23 -16.24 7.96
C ILE A 228 -6.20 -17.01 8.80
N ASP A 229 -6.53 -18.23 9.23
CA ASP A 229 -5.63 -19.07 10.03
C ASP A 229 -4.34 -19.40 9.27
N ALA A 230 -4.43 -19.70 7.97
CA ALA A 230 -3.24 -19.91 7.14
C ALA A 230 -2.39 -18.64 7.00
N ALA A 231 -3.02 -17.47 6.82
CA ALA A 231 -2.29 -16.20 6.75
C ALA A 231 -1.59 -15.88 8.08
N LEU A 232 -2.27 -16.10 9.22
CA LEU A 232 -1.69 -15.94 10.55
C LEU A 232 -0.49 -16.88 10.74
N ALA A 233 -0.64 -18.17 10.42
CA ALA A 233 0.42 -19.15 10.57
C ALA A 233 1.67 -18.79 9.75
N ASN A 234 1.49 -18.31 8.50
CA ASN A 234 2.61 -17.87 7.67
C ASN A 234 3.36 -16.67 8.26
N LEU A 235 2.64 -15.68 8.79
CA LEU A 235 3.24 -14.50 9.40
C LEU A 235 3.96 -14.84 10.71
N GLU A 236 3.39 -15.71 11.53
CA GLU A 236 3.97 -16.11 12.81
C GLU A 236 5.20 -17.01 12.64
N ALA A 237 5.28 -17.74 11.53
CA ALA A 237 6.45 -18.55 11.20
C ALA A 237 7.72 -17.71 10.95
N GLU A 238 7.60 -16.41 10.63
CA GLU A 238 8.74 -15.51 10.44
C GLU A 238 9.45 -15.17 11.76
N GLN A 239 8.77 -15.28 12.90
CA GLN A 239 9.33 -15.06 14.25
C GLN A 239 10.12 -13.74 14.38
N ASP A 240 9.66 -12.69 13.72
CA ASP A 240 10.38 -11.41 13.55
C ASP A 240 9.96 -10.33 14.56
N GLY A 241 9.29 -10.72 15.66
CA GLY A 241 8.74 -9.79 16.64
C GLY A 241 9.77 -8.88 17.30
N ASP A 242 11.03 -9.33 17.38
CA ASP A 242 12.16 -8.61 17.96
C ASP A 242 13.17 -8.11 16.92
N VAL A 243 12.85 -8.20 15.61
CA VAL A 243 13.80 -7.92 14.52
C VAL A 243 14.43 -6.53 14.62
N GLN A 244 13.64 -5.51 14.99
CA GLN A 244 14.12 -4.15 15.16
C GLN A 244 15.06 -4.00 16.36
N GLU A 245 14.77 -4.68 17.48
CA GLU A 245 15.65 -4.67 18.65
C GLU A 245 16.96 -5.40 18.38
N ARG A 246 16.88 -6.55 17.68
CA ARG A 246 18.05 -7.32 17.25
C ARG A 246 18.95 -6.46 16.37
N LEU A 247 18.41 -5.83 15.33
CA LEU A 247 19.19 -4.99 14.42
C LEU A 247 19.86 -3.81 15.12
N GLN A 248 19.23 -3.20 16.13
CA GLN A 248 19.86 -2.10 16.89
C GLN A 248 21.10 -2.52 17.69
N ARG A 249 21.22 -3.80 18.03
CA ARG A 249 22.37 -4.36 18.78
C ARG A 249 23.53 -4.76 17.88
N LEU A 250 23.33 -4.81 16.56
CA LEU A 250 24.30 -5.26 15.57
C LEU A 250 25.09 -4.08 14.98
N SER A 251 26.35 -4.32 14.65
CA SER A 251 27.15 -3.42 13.83
C SER A 251 26.59 -3.32 12.41
N PRO A 252 26.92 -2.28 11.61
CA PRO A 252 26.45 -2.17 10.24
C PRO A 252 26.76 -3.39 9.35
N ALA A 253 27.92 -4.04 9.54
CA ALA A 253 28.30 -5.23 8.79
C ALA A 253 27.43 -6.44 9.17
N GLU A 254 27.17 -6.64 10.46
CA GLU A 254 26.31 -7.71 10.97
C GLU A 254 24.85 -7.50 10.56
N ARG A 255 24.35 -6.26 10.60
CA ARG A 255 23.01 -5.93 10.07
C ARG A 255 22.90 -6.28 8.60
N GLN A 256 23.90 -5.93 7.79
CA GLN A 256 23.87 -6.24 6.37
C GLN A 256 23.92 -7.75 6.09
N GLN A 257 24.52 -8.53 6.97
CA GLN A 257 24.50 -9.99 6.90
C GLN A 257 23.14 -10.56 7.31
N GLU A 258 22.49 -10.01 8.34
CA GLU A 258 21.14 -10.39 8.78
C GLU A 258 20.06 -10.03 7.75
N ILE A 259 20.23 -8.94 7.00
CA ILE A 259 19.28 -8.49 5.97
C ILE A 259 19.29 -9.39 4.72
N ARG A 260 20.40 -10.09 4.46
CA ARG A 260 20.62 -10.90 3.25
C ARG A 260 20.11 -12.32 3.43
#